data_AF-A0A2T2TTE7-F1
#
_entry.id   AF-A0A2T2TTE7-F1
#
_cell.length_a   1.000
_cell.length_b   1.000
_cell.length_c   1.000
_cell.angle_alpha   90.00
_cell.angle_beta   90.00
_cell.angle_gamma   90.00
#
_symmetry.space_group_name_H-M   'P 1'
#
loop_
_entity.id
_entity.type
_entity.pdbx_description
1 polymer ?
#
loop_
_entity_poly.entity_id
_entity_poly.type
_entity_poly.pdbx_seq_one_letter_code
_entity_poly.pdbx_strand_id
1 'polypeptide(L)'
;MRNPLTRYARWLHLDYPGGTVETLPRVDERFRTNVEGVYVIGDLAGVPLLKFSMDGGARVARQIGEELDGASRGDGAADGAVDVAILGAGAAGMAAAKECRRQGLSFEVLEANRRFATVKDFQKGKPIYTYPQQMTPAGDLRATAPVKEELVDELEAQTTDIEVRHAEAEKVERRDGHLTVVTGDADDDFIEARRVIVAIGRSGNFRTLDVPGEERGQVHHRLHDPGAHAGQDVLVIGGGDSAAEAAIALAEAGARVTLSYRRSTFTRPKPENTERLRKLAEAGAAEDSDGGGSLRLIMESNVEEIREDDVRLTVADGGSGRLETVSADVVFAMIGREAPLDFFRRSRARRG
;
A
#
# COMPACT_ATOMS: atom_id res chain seq x y z
N MET A 1 -30.44 9.68 9.74
CA MET A 1 -29.42 10.74 9.55
C MET A 1 -28.11 10.06 9.17
N ARG A 2 -27.49 10.39 8.03
CA ARG A 2 -26.30 9.67 7.52
C ARG A 2 -25.10 9.86 8.46
N ASN A 3 -24.44 8.77 8.83
CA ASN A 3 -23.31 8.71 9.75
C ASN A 3 -22.11 9.55 9.23
N PRO A 4 -21.47 10.39 10.07
CA PRO A 4 -20.31 11.21 9.68
C PRO A 4 -19.15 10.40 9.10
N LEU A 5 -18.93 9.16 9.57
CA LEU A 5 -17.94 8.25 9.01
C LEU A 5 -18.30 7.82 7.58
N THR A 6 -19.57 7.54 7.31
CA THR A 6 -20.05 7.21 5.97
C THR A 6 -19.93 8.41 5.02
N ARG A 7 -20.15 9.64 5.51
CA ARG A 7 -19.95 10.87 4.72
C ARG A 7 -18.47 11.12 4.43
N TYR A 8 -17.60 10.91 5.42
CA TYR A 8 -16.15 11.07 5.29
C TYR A 8 -15.53 10.00 4.39
N ALA A 9 -15.92 8.74 4.56
CA ALA A 9 -15.54 7.64 3.67
C ALA A 9 -15.99 7.95 2.24
N ARG A 10 -17.25 8.35 2.05
CA ARG A 10 -17.76 8.73 0.72
C ARG A 10 -16.99 9.89 0.08
N TRP A 11 -16.62 10.91 0.86
CA TRP A 11 -15.78 12.02 0.40
C TRP A 11 -14.37 11.54 0.02
N LEU A 12 -13.75 10.66 0.80
CA LEU A 12 -12.49 10.00 0.45
C LEU A 12 -12.60 9.12 -0.82
N HIS A 13 -13.74 8.48 -1.02
CA HIS A 13 -14.00 7.58 -2.15
C HIS A 13 -14.35 8.30 -3.45
N LEU A 14 -14.96 9.48 -3.39
CA LEU A 14 -15.55 10.15 -4.56
C LEU A 14 -15.02 11.57 -4.80
N ASP A 15 -14.56 12.27 -3.76
CA ASP A 15 -14.37 13.73 -3.78
C ASP A 15 -12.99 14.18 -3.25
N TYR A 16 -12.02 13.26 -3.07
CA TYR A 16 -10.66 13.65 -2.67
C TYR A 16 -9.98 14.46 -3.79
N PRO A 17 -9.53 15.70 -3.55
CA PRO A 17 -9.10 16.59 -4.62
C PRO A 17 -7.63 16.32 -4.96
N GLY A 18 -7.36 15.48 -5.97
CA GLY A 18 -5.96 15.16 -6.32
C GLY A 18 -5.67 14.34 -7.58
N GLY A 19 -6.62 14.18 -8.50
CA GLY A 19 -6.46 13.39 -9.73
C GLY A 19 -7.70 12.55 -10.05
N THR A 20 -7.66 11.77 -11.13
CA THR A 20 -8.70 10.77 -11.47
C THR A 20 -9.08 9.98 -10.22
N VAL A 21 -10.37 10.05 -9.85
CA VAL A 21 -10.93 9.34 -8.70
C VAL A 21 -10.54 7.87 -8.82
N GLU A 22 -9.68 7.41 -7.92
CA GLU A 22 -9.23 6.03 -7.92
C GLU A 22 -10.44 5.13 -7.66
N THR A 23 -10.81 4.34 -8.66
CA THR A 23 -12.09 3.63 -8.68
C THR A 23 -12.03 2.38 -7.82
N LEU A 24 -12.14 2.57 -6.50
CA LEU A 24 -12.13 1.48 -5.51
C LEU A 24 -13.36 0.57 -5.64
N PRO A 25 -13.31 -0.68 -5.13
CA PRO A 25 -14.48 -1.56 -5.10
C PRO A 25 -15.62 -0.92 -4.29
N ARG A 26 -16.86 -1.07 -4.76
CA ARG A 26 -18.04 -0.65 -3.99
C ARG A 26 -18.31 -1.66 -2.88
N VAL A 27 -18.27 -1.20 -1.64
CA VAL A 27 -18.70 -1.97 -0.47
C VAL A 27 -19.83 -1.29 0.29
N ASP A 28 -20.68 -2.09 0.94
CA ASP A 28 -21.69 -1.60 1.87
C ASP A 28 -21.12 -1.31 3.27
N GLU A 29 -21.95 -0.87 4.20
CA GLU A 29 -21.56 -0.56 5.59
C GLU A 29 -21.07 -1.80 6.38
N ARG A 30 -21.25 -3.00 5.82
CA ARG A 30 -20.80 -4.29 6.35
C ARG A 30 -19.64 -4.86 5.53
N PHE A 31 -18.96 -4.02 4.73
CA PHE A 31 -17.81 -4.41 3.91
C PHE A 31 -18.12 -5.43 2.79
N ARG A 32 -19.40 -5.68 2.48
CA ARG A 32 -19.81 -6.65 1.46
C ARG A 32 -19.71 -6.05 0.07
N THR A 33 -19.25 -6.86 -0.88
CA THR A 33 -19.28 -6.53 -2.31
C THR A 33 -20.62 -6.94 -2.94
N ASN A 34 -20.77 -6.74 -4.26
CA ASN A 34 -21.88 -7.30 -5.03
C ASN A 34 -21.74 -8.81 -5.30
N VAL A 35 -20.60 -9.42 -4.98
CA VAL A 35 -20.40 -10.87 -5.06
C VAL A 35 -20.73 -11.45 -3.70
N GLU A 36 -21.77 -12.28 -3.65
CA GLU A 36 -22.26 -12.87 -2.39
C GLU A 36 -21.17 -13.69 -1.70
N GLY A 37 -20.96 -13.39 -0.41
CA GLY A 37 -19.94 -14.03 0.42
C GLY A 37 -18.53 -13.45 0.27
N VAL A 38 -18.34 -12.39 -0.53
CA VAL A 38 -17.07 -11.69 -0.69
C VAL A 38 -17.10 -10.33 0.02
N TYR A 39 -16.12 -10.11 0.90
CA TYR A 39 -15.93 -8.88 1.67
C TYR A 39 -14.60 -8.21 1.30
N VAL A 40 -14.53 -6.89 1.39
CA VAL A 40 -13.26 -6.15 1.19
C VAL A 40 -12.98 -5.35 2.46
N ILE A 41 -11.77 -5.48 2.99
CA ILE A 41 -11.33 -4.80 4.22
C ILE A 41 -10.02 -4.04 4.02
N GLY A 42 -9.61 -3.30 5.04
CA GLY A 42 -8.39 -2.50 5.03
C GLY A 42 -8.51 -1.27 4.12
N ASP A 43 -7.39 -0.85 3.55
CA ASP A 43 -7.28 0.40 2.80
C ASP A 43 -8.25 0.48 1.60
N LEU A 44 -8.60 -0.67 0.99
CA LEU A 44 -9.54 -0.72 -0.13
C LEU A 44 -10.97 -0.36 0.27
N ALA A 45 -11.32 -0.52 1.55
CA ALA A 45 -12.67 -0.29 2.05
C ALA A 45 -12.89 1.11 2.66
N GLY A 46 -11.86 1.97 2.72
CA GLY A 46 -12.02 3.29 3.29
C GLY A 46 -10.72 3.96 3.71
N VAL A 47 -10.70 4.45 4.95
CA VAL A 47 -9.61 5.25 5.51
C VAL A 47 -8.38 4.35 5.76
N PRO A 48 -7.22 4.62 5.13
CA PRO A 48 -6.02 3.76 5.22
C PRO A 48 -5.25 4.02 6.53
N LEU A 49 -5.89 3.76 7.67
CA LEU A 49 -5.26 3.85 8.98
C LEU A 49 -5.19 2.47 9.62
N LEU A 50 -4.03 2.16 10.20
CA LEU A 50 -3.70 0.84 10.75
C LEU A 50 -4.79 0.29 11.69
N LYS A 51 -5.28 1.10 12.64
CA LYS A 51 -6.31 0.68 13.59
C LYS A 51 -7.67 0.41 12.93
N PHE A 52 -8.06 1.20 11.93
CA PHE A 52 -9.30 0.93 11.17
C PHE A 52 -9.18 -0.34 10.33
N SER A 53 -8.02 -0.56 9.71
CA SER A 53 -7.74 -1.78 8.94
C SER A 53 -7.85 -3.04 9.81
N MET A 54 -7.27 -3.01 11.02
CA MET A 54 -7.37 -4.12 11.98
C MET A 54 -8.77 -4.31 12.55
N ASP A 55 -9.47 -3.22 12.88
CA ASP A 55 -10.85 -3.26 13.38
C ASP A 55 -11.83 -3.82 12.35
N GLY A 56 -11.71 -3.40 11.09
CA GLY A 56 -12.50 -3.92 9.98
C GLY A 56 -12.31 -5.42 9.77
N GLY A 57 -11.06 -5.89 9.82
CA GLY A 57 -10.75 -7.33 9.71
C GLY A 57 -11.41 -8.16 10.79
N ALA A 58 -11.29 -7.74 12.06
CA ALA A 58 -11.92 -8.43 13.17
C ALA A 58 -13.46 -8.40 13.09
N ARG A 59 -14.06 -7.27 12.73
CA ARG A 59 -15.54 -7.18 12.64
C ARG A 59 -16.11 -8.05 11.52
N VAL A 60 -15.46 -8.08 10.36
CA VAL A 60 -15.92 -8.91 9.23
C VAL A 60 -15.78 -10.39 9.55
N ALA A 61 -14.66 -10.82 10.13
CA ALA A 61 -14.49 -12.21 10.56
C ALA A 61 -15.55 -12.64 11.59
N ARG A 62 -15.91 -11.76 12.53
CA ARG A 62 -16.99 -12.02 13.50
C ARG A 62 -18.36 -12.16 12.85
N GLN A 63 -18.68 -11.22 11.96
CA GLN A 63 -19.92 -11.28 11.19
C GLN A 63 -20.02 -12.58 10.38
N ILE A 64 -18.92 -13.00 9.74
CA ILE A 64 -18.89 -14.26 8.99
C ILE A 64 -19.20 -15.45 9.92
N GLY A 65 -18.60 -15.50 11.12
CA GLY A 65 -18.92 -16.56 12.09
C GLY A 65 -20.41 -16.62 12.44
N GLU A 66 -21.02 -15.47 12.74
CA GLU A 66 -22.45 -15.36 13.02
C GLU A 66 -23.32 -15.83 11.83
N GLU A 67 -22.93 -15.49 10.59
CA GLU A 67 -23.64 -15.93 9.38
C GLU A 67 -23.51 -17.44 9.13
N LEU A 68 -22.33 -18.02 9.40
CA LEU A 68 -22.07 -19.44 9.17
C LEU A 68 -22.60 -20.35 10.28
N ASP A 69 -22.81 -19.81 11.48
CA ASP A 69 -23.48 -20.51 12.59
C ASP A 69 -25.00 -20.53 12.41
N GLY A 70 -25.57 -19.46 11.83
CA GLY A 70 -27.01 -19.36 11.53
C GLY A 70 -27.45 -20.16 10.30
N ALA A 71 -26.53 -20.44 9.36
CA ALA A 71 -26.75 -21.37 8.27
C ALA A 71 -26.41 -22.79 8.74
N SER A 72 -27.20 -23.81 8.39
CA SER A 72 -26.84 -25.21 8.64
C SER A 72 -25.42 -25.45 8.10
N ARG A 73 -24.45 -25.73 8.99
CA ARG A 73 -23.04 -26.00 8.64
C ARG A 73 -22.87 -27.18 7.66
N GLY A 74 -23.95 -27.89 7.30
CA GLY A 74 -23.96 -29.07 6.44
C GLY A 74 -24.65 -28.91 5.07
N ASP A 75 -25.25 -27.77 4.71
CA ASP A 75 -25.93 -27.65 3.41
C ASP A 75 -25.02 -27.01 2.36
N GLY A 76 -24.19 -27.86 1.76
CA GLY A 76 -23.68 -27.63 0.42
C GLY A 76 -22.18 -27.48 0.27
N ALA A 77 -21.38 -27.14 1.31
CA ALA A 77 -19.94 -26.90 1.13
C ALA A 77 -19.22 -28.11 0.51
N ALA A 78 -18.42 -27.87 -0.55
CA ALA A 78 -17.57 -28.89 -1.15
C ALA A 78 -16.66 -29.54 -0.09
N ASP A 79 -16.41 -30.84 -0.24
CA ASP A 79 -15.57 -31.61 0.69
C ASP A 79 -14.15 -31.01 0.71
N GLY A 80 -13.72 -30.48 1.85
CA GLY A 80 -12.44 -29.79 2.01
C GLY A 80 -12.46 -28.26 1.88
N ALA A 81 -13.61 -27.62 1.65
CA ALA A 81 -13.71 -26.16 1.64
C ALA A 81 -13.49 -25.55 3.04
N VAL A 82 -12.72 -24.46 3.12
CA VAL A 82 -12.55 -23.69 4.36
C VAL A 82 -13.75 -22.77 4.61
N ASP A 83 -13.99 -22.39 5.86
CA ASP A 83 -15.02 -21.41 6.17
C ASP A 83 -14.66 -20.03 5.56
N VAL A 84 -13.38 -19.66 5.64
CA VAL A 84 -12.90 -18.34 5.18
C VAL A 84 -11.56 -18.42 4.44
N ALA A 85 -11.51 -17.97 3.20
CA ALA A 85 -10.24 -17.62 2.55
C ALA A 85 -9.93 -16.13 2.76
N ILE A 86 -8.72 -15.81 3.20
CA ILE A 86 -8.26 -14.45 3.51
C ILE A 86 -7.14 -14.08 2.54
N LEU A 87 -7.37 -13.08 1.70
CA LEU A 87 -6.43 -12.67 0.65
C LEU A 87 -5.63 -11.46 1.14
N GLY A 88 -4.37 -11.66 1.52
CA GLY A 88 -3.43 -10.65 1.99
C GLY A 88 -3.09 -10.81 3.49
N ALA A 89 -1.80 -10.97 3.80
CA ALA A 89 -1.26 -11.09 5.16
C ALA A 89 -0.78 -9.75 5.72
N GLY A 90 -1.48 -8.66 5.38
CA GLY A 90 -1.32 -7.35 6.03
C GLY A 90 -2.05 -7.26 7.37
N ALA A 91 -1.99 -6.11 8.04
CA ALA A 91 -2.62 -5.91 9.35
C ALA A 91 -4.13 -6.22 9.37
N ALA A 92 -4.85 -5.92 8.29
CA ALA A 92 -6.28 -6.21 8.17
C ALA A 92 -6.56 -7.73 8.07
N GLY A 93 -5.86 -8.43 7.17
CA GLY A 93 -6.04 -9.87 6.97
C GLY A 93 -5.59 -10.68 8.17
N MET A 94 -4.47 -10.31 8.80
CA MET A 94 -4.00 -10.97 10.02
C MET A 94 -4.93 -10.73 11.22
N ALA A 95 -5.56 -9.55 11.32
CA ALA A 95 -6.61 -9.32 12.32
C ALA A 95 -7.85 -10.18 12.08
N ALA A 96 -8.26 -10.36 10.82
CA ALA A 96 -9.34 -11.26 10.44
C ALA A 96 -9.00 -12.72 10.77
N ALA A 97 -7.81 -13.20 10.42
CA ALA A 97 -7.34 -14.55 10.69
C ALA A 97 -7.33 -14.87 12.19
N LYS A 98 -6.84 -13.93 13.01
CA LYS A 98 -6.84 -14.07 14.47
C LYS A 98 -8.26 -14.18 15.04
N GLU A 99 -9.20 -13.42 14.51
CA GLU A 99 -10.62 -13.51 14.89
C GLU A 99 -11.30 -14.79 14.37
N CYS A 100 -10.97 -15.27 13.17
CA CYS A 100 -11.45 -16.56 12.65
C CYS A 100 -11.01 -17.70 13.57
N ARG A 101 -9.73 -17.73 13.97
CA ARG A 101 -9.21 -18.69 14.96
C ARG A 101 -9.96 -18.59 16.28
N ARG A 102 -10.18 -17.38 16.81
CA ARG A 102 -10.90 -17.16 18.08
C ARG A 102 -12.32 -17.75 18.06
N GLN A 103 -12.95 -17.78 16.89
CA GLN A 103 -14.29 -18.35 16.68
C GLN A 103 -14.28 -19.84 16.30
N GLY A 104 -13.10 -20.45 16.12
CA GLY A 104 -12.98 -21.85 15.68
C GLY A 104 -13.38 -22.07 14.22
N LEU A 105 -13.34 -21.03 13.38
CA LEU A 105 -13.55 -21.15 11.93
C LEU A 105 -12.31 -21.76 11.27
N SER A 106 -12.50 -22.60 10.27
CA SER A 106 -11.42 -23.03 9.37
C SER A 106 -11.08 -21.91 8.39
N PHE A 107 -9.80 -21.63 8.18
CA PHE A 107 -9.38 -20.56 7.27
C PHE A 107 -8.01 -20.80 6.65
N GLU A 108 -7.78 -20.15 5.51
CA GLU A 108 -6.48 -20.10 4.84
C GLU A 108 -6.13 -18.64 4.52
N VAL A 109 -4.90 -18.23 4.83
CA VAL A 109 -4.38 -16.89 4.51
C VAL A 109 -3.43 -17.01 3.33
N LEU A 110 -3.72 -16.27 2.26
CA LEU A 110 -2.86 -16.15 1.09
C LEU A 110 -2.08 -14.83 1.10
N GLU A 111 -0.81 -14.87 0.73
CA GLU A 111 0.02 -13.68 0.58
C GLU A 111 0.94 -13.81 -0.64
N ALA A 112 0.91 -12.82 -1.53
CA ALA A 112 1.70 -12.82 -2.76
C ALA A 112 3.16 -12.35 -2.56
N ASN A 113 3.44 -11.63 -1.47
CA ASN A 113 4.77 -11.11 -1.15
C ASN A 113 5.23 -11.62 0.22
N ARG A 114 4.93 -10.89 1.28
CA ARG A 114 5.34 -11.26 2.64
C ARG A 114 4.42 -10.64 3.68
N ARG A 115 4.32 -11.32 4.83
CA ARG A 115 3.59 -10.84 6.00
C ARG A 115 3.94 -9.39 6.31
N PHE A 116 2.91 -8.58 6.51
CA PHE A 116 3.01 -7.16 6.85
C PHE A 116 3.86 -6.32 5.87
N ALA A 117 3.92 -6.70 4.57
CA ALA A 117 4.75 -6.03 3.56
C ALA A 117 4.70 -4.50 3.67
N THR A 118 3.51 -3.89 3.65
CA THR A 118 3.33 -2.43 3.73
C THR A 118 4.05 -1.79 4.92
N VAL A 119 4.00 -2.40 6.11
CA VAL A 119 4.66 -1.86 7.32
C VAL A 119 6.17 -2.11 7.26
N LYS A 120 6.58 -3.30 6.83
CA LYS A 120 8.00 -3.65 6.63
C LYS A 120 8.69 -2.75 5.60
N ASP A 121 7.91 -2.22 4.67
CA ASP A 121 8.36 -1.33 3.59
C ASP A 121 8.55 0.12 3.99
N PHE A 122 8.14 0.53 5.19
CA PHE A 122 8.46 1.84 5.71
C PHE A 122 9.96 2.04 5.87
N GLN A 123 10.40 3.31 5.87
CA GLN A 123 11.80 3.67 6.12
C GLN A 123 12.23 3.17 7.51
N LYS A 124 13.50 2.82 7.64
CA LYS A 124 14.12 2.43 8.90
C LYS A 124 13.94 3.53 9.95
N GLY A 125 13.53 3.16 11.16
CA GLY A 125 13.28 4.10 12.25
C GLY A 125 12.07 5.02 12.05
N LYS A 126 11.19 4.73 11.08
CA LYS A 126 10.00 5.56 10.82
C LYS A 126 9.09 5.60 12.06
N PRO A 127 8.78 6.80 12.59
CA PRO A 127 7.79 6.95 13.64
C PRO A 127 6.41 6.48 13.17
N ILE A 128 5.75 5.66 13.99
CA ILE A 128 4.42 5.14 13.75
C ILE A 128 3.42 5.93 14.59
N TYR A 129 2.47 6.56 13.90
CA TYR A 129 1.37 7.25 14.55
C TYR A 129 0.08 6.43 14.40
N THR A 130 -0.32 5.77 15.49
CA THR A 130 -1.51 4.89 15.49
C THR A 130 -2.80 5.68 15.73
N TYR A 131 -3.14 6.58 14.80
CA TYR A 131 -4.42 7.30 14.85
C TYR A 131 -5.59 6.37 14.47
N PRO A 132 -6.77 6.56 15.09
CA PRO A 132 -7.04 7.44 16.24
C PRO A 132 -6.43 6.89 17.54
N GLN A 133 -5.80 7.74 18.35
CA GLN A 133 -5.08 7.30 19.55
C GLN A 133 -5.98 6.59 20.57
N GLN A 134 -7.20 7.09 20.78
CA GLN A 134 -8.17 6.52 21.73
C GLN A 134 -8.97 5.33 21.19
N MET A 135 -8.74 4.92 19.93
CA MET A 135 -9.41 3.77 19.36
C MET A 135 -8.70 2.47 19.75
N THR A 136 -9.46 1.51 20.25
CA THR A 136 -9.04 0.12 20.43
C THR A 136 -9.78 -0.74 19.39
N PRO A 137 -9.07 -1.42 18.48
CA PRO A 137 -9.72 -2.31 17.51
C PRO A 137 -10.55 -3.40 18.19
N ALA A 138 -11.65 -3.83 17.56
CA ALA A 138 -12.56 -4.83 18.14
C ALA A 138 -11.98 -6.26 18.26
N GLY A 139 -10.85 -6.56 17.62
CA GLY A 139 -10.16 -7.84 17.71
C GLY A 139 -8.92 -7.81 18.61
N ASP A 140 -8.24 -8.95 18.70
CA ASP A 140 -7.11 -9.14 19.62
C ASP A 140 -5.75 -8.68 19.07
N LEU A 141 -5.65 -8.41 17.77
CA LEU A 141 -4.43 -7.84 17.21
C LEU A 141 -4.29 -6.39 17.69
N ARG A 142 -3.10 -6.05 18.22
CA ARG A 142 -2.74 -4.71 18.71
C ARG A 142 -1.54 -4.16 17.95
N ALA A 143 -1.51 -2.83 17.85
CA ALA A 143 -0.43 -2.06 17.25
C ALA A 143 -0.23 -0.84 18.14
N THR A 144 0.81 -0.90 18.97
CA THR A 144 1.12 0.10 20.01
C THR A 144 2.53 0.63 19.90
N ALA A 145 3.41 -0.08 19.20
CA ALA A 145 4.80 0.32 19.00
C ALA A 145 4.91 1.69 18.30
N PRO A 146 5.80 2.57 18.81
CA PRO A 146 5.97 3.94 18.30
C PRO A 146 6.89 4.02 17.08
N VAL A 147 7.61 2.95 16.72
CA VAL A 147 8.56 2.93 15.61
C VAL A 147 8.34 1.67 14.76
N LYS A 148 8.66 1.74 13.47
CA LYS A 148 8.44 0.68 12.48
C LYS A 148 8.95 -0.69 12.93
N GLU A 149 10.21 -0.80 13.34
CA GLU A 149 10.85 -2.08 13.65
C GLU A 149 10.13 -2.79 14.79
N GLU A 150 9.88 -2.07 15.88
CA GLU A 150 9.12 -2.56 17.03
C GLU A 150 7.68 -2.94 16.64
N LEU A 151 7.05 -2.19 15.72
CA LEU A 151 5.72 -2.52 15.23
C LEU A 151 5.70 -3.82 14.42
N VAL A 152 6.72 -4.05 13.60
CA VAL A 152 6.85 -5.30 12.83
C VAL A 152 6.99 -6.47 13.80
N ASP A 153 7.88 -6.35 14.79
CA ASP A 153 8.10 -7.39 15.80
C ASP A 153 6.83 -7.65 16.64
N GLU A 154 6.13 -6.60 17.06
CA GLU A 154 4.86 -6.68 17.79
C GLU A 154 3.77 -7.41 16.99
N LEU A 155 3.64 -7.11 15.69
CA LEU A 155 2.64 -7.73 14.82
C LEU A 155 2.97 -9.19 14.50
N GLU A 156 4.25 -9.50 14.22
CA GLU A 156 4.70 -10.87 13.97
C GLU A 156 4.53 -11.75 15.22
N ALA A 157 5.00 -11.28 16.38
CA ALA A 157 4.90 -12.02 17.65
C ALA A 157 3.45 -12.41 17.99
N GLN A 158 2.50 -11.50 17.73
CA GLN A 158 1.07 -11.71 17.99
C GLN A 158 0.37 -12.66 17.01
N THR A 159 1.05 -13.11 15.96
CA THR A 159 0.46 -13.87 14.85
C THR A 159 1.30 -15.08 14.43
N THR A 160 2.29 -15.46 15.24
CA THR A 160 3.20 -16.60 15.00
C THR A 160 2.49 -17.94 14.83
N ASP A 161 1.30 -18.07 15.40
CA ASP A 161 0.44 -19.26 15.32
C ASP A 161 -0.40 -19.31 14.03
N ILE A 162 -0.43 -18.24 13.22
CA ILE A 162 -1.21 -18.15 11.98
C ILE A 162 -0.31 -18.54 10.80
N GLU A 163 -0.61 -19.68 10.17
CA GLU A 163 0.01 -20.09 8.91
C GLU A 163 -0.40 -19.18 7.76
N VAL A 164 0.55 -18.85 6.88
CA VAL A 164 0.33 -18.03 5.69
C VAL A 164 0.92 -18.76 4.50
N ARG A 165 0.08 -19.09 3.51
CA ARG A 165 0.51 -19.69 2.25
C ARG A 165 0.98 -18.59 1.31
N HIS A 166 2.17 -18.76 0.76
CA HIS A 166 2.69 -17.87 -0.27
C HIS A 166 2.03 -18.20 -1.62
N ALA A 167 1.03 -17.41 -2.02
CA ALA A 167 0.33 -17.53 -3.29
C ALA A 167 -0.37 -16.20 -3.65
N GLU A 168 -0.46 -15.89 -4.94
CA GLU A 168 -1.22 -14.75 -5.43
C GLU A 168 -2.65 -15.18 -5.78
N ALA A 169 -3.66 -14.52 -5.21
CA ALA A 169 -5.04 -14.74 -5.59
C ALA A 169 -5.39 -13.90 -6.83
N GLU A 170 -5.65 -14.54 -7.96
CA GLU A 170 -5.87 -13.86 -9.23
C GLU A 170 -7.30 -13.35 -9.39
N LYS A 171 -8.27 -14.15 -8.94
CA LYS A 171 -9.70 -13.88 -8.98
C LYS A 171 -10.46 -14.70 -7.95
N VAL A 172 -11.66 -14.23 -7.63
CA VAL A 172 -12.69 -14.98 -6.91
C VAL A 172 -13.87 -15.18 -7.84
N GLU A 173 -14.29 -16.42 -8.01
CA GLU A 173 -15.47 -16.76 -8.79
C GLU A 173 -16.37 -17.75 -8.05
N ARG A 174 -17.58 -17.96 -8.55
CA ARG A 174 -18.51 -18.93 -7.98
C ARG A 174 -18.57 -20.14 -8.90
N ARG A 175 -18.15 -21.31 -8.40
CA ARG A 175 -18.25 -22.61 -9.07
C ARG A 175 -19.15 -23.52 -8.22
N ASP A 176 -20.13 -24.16 -8.86
CA ASP A 176 -21.02 -25.16 -8.24
C ASP A 176 -21.68 -24.76 -6.89
N GLY A 177 -21.89 -23.45 -6.67
CA GLY A 177 -22.49 -22.95 -5.43
C GLY A 177 -21.49 -22.54 -4.33
N HIS A 178 -20.18 -22.64 -4.59
CA HIS A 178 -19.09 -22.23 -3.69
C HIS A 178 -18.29 -21.07 -4.24
N LEU A 179 -17.57 -20.36 -3.37
CA LEU A 179 -16.56 -19.41 -3.81
C LEU A 179 -15.26 -20.18 -4.03
N THR A 180 -14.67 -19.96 -5.21
CA THR A 180 -13.37 -20.50 -5.61
C THR A 180 -12.40 -19.34 -5.75
N VAL A 181 -11.31 -19.38 -4.99
CA VAL A 181 -10.17 -18.48 -5.11
C VAL A 181 -9.14 -19.14 -6.01
N VAL A 182 -8.86 -18.55 -7.18
CA VAL A 182 -7.85 -19.08 -8.10
C VAL A 182 -6.48 -18.50 -7.75
N THR A 183 -5.46 -19.36 -7.62
CA THR A 183 -4.14 -19.00 -7.09
C THR A 183 -2.96 -19.10 -8.07
N GLY A 184 -3.25 -19.12 -9.38
CA GLY A 184 -2.28 -19.17 -10.47
C GLY A 184 -2.94 -19.54 -11.80
N ASP A 185 -2.12 -19.71 -12.84
CA ASP A 185 -2.58 -20.05 -14.20
C ASP A 185 -2.97 -21.53 -14.40
N ALA A 186 -2.63 -22.42 -13.45
CA ALA A 186 -2.97 -23.83 -13.53
C ALA A 186 -4.41 -24.08 -13.07
N ASP A 187 -5.17 -24.87 -13.83
CA ASP A 187 -6.60 -25.13 -13.58
C ASP A 187 -6.91 -25.77 -12.20
N ASP A 188 -5.90 -26.39 -11.57
CA ASP A 188 -6.01 -27.11 -10.29
C ASP A 188 -5.52 -26.32 -9.07
N ASP A 189 -4.93 -25.13 -9.24
CA ASP A 189 -4.45 -24.31 -8.12
C ASP A 189 -5.56 -23.36 -7.63
N PHE A 190 -6.44 -23.88 -6.78
CA PHE A 190 -7.52 -23.10 -6.16
C PHE A 190 -7.77 -23.46 -4.70
N ILE A 191 -8.49 -22.57 -4.01
CA ILE A 191 -9.06 -22.79 -2.68
C ILE A 191 -10.56 -22.63 -2.78
N GLU A 192 -11.30 -23.59 -2.23
CA GLU A 192 -12.73 -23.46 -2.02
C GLU A 192 -13.01 -22.88 -0.64
N ALA A 193 -13.88 -21.87 -0.61
CA ALA A 193 -14.23 -21.19 0.61
C ALA A 193 -15.73 -20.87 0.68
N ARG A 194 -16.29 -20.91 1.90
CA ARG A 194 -17.67 -20.47 2.14
C ARG A 194 -17.80 -18.95 2.11
N ARG A 195 -16.74 -18.24 2.51
CA ARG A 195 -16.59 -16.77 2.46
C ARG A 195 -15.18 -16.39 2.05
N VAL A 196 -15.03 -15.22 1.42
CA VAL A 196 -13.73 -14.66 1.05
C VAL A 196 -13.58 -13.25 1.60
N ILE A 197 -12.49 -13.00 2.32
CA ILE A 197 -12.08 -11.69 2.78
C ILE A 197 -10.93 -11.19 1.92
N VAL A 198 -11.18 -10.13 1.15
CA VAL A 198 -10.16 -9.46 0.32
C VAL A 198 -9.48 -8.37 1.16
N ALA A 199 -8.23 -8.62 1.56
CA ALA A 199 -7.40 -7.76 2.41
C ALA A 199 -6.07 -7.36 1.74
N ILE A 200 -6.01 -7.38 0.40
CA ILE A 200 -4.80 -7.15 -0.42
C ILE A 200 -4.28 -5.69 -0.37
N GLY A 201 -4.98 -4.79 0.32
CA GLY A 201 -4.60 -3.38 0.45
C GLY A 201 -4.63 -2.60 -0.87
N ARG A 202 -4.16 -1.35 -0.83
CA ARG A 202 -3.98 -0.51 -2.03
C ARG A 202 -2.60 -0.64 -2.66
N SER A 203 -1.70 -1.36 -2.00
CA SER A 203 -0.32 -1.53 -2.42
C SER A 203 -0.22 -2.53 -3.59
N GLY A 204 -0.87 -2.22 -4.72
CA GLY A 204 -0.65 -2.96 -5.96
C GLY A 204 0.74 -2.65 -6.55
N ASN A 205 0.87 -2.92 -7.85
CA ASN A 205 2.12 -2.70 -8.58
C ASN A 205 2.55 -1.23 -8.50
N PHE A 206 3.86 -1.00 -8.45
CA PHE A 206 4.38 0.35 -8.61
C PHE A 206 3.99 0.86 -9.99
N ARG A 207 3.68 2.15 -10.08
CA ARG A 207 3.61 2.78 -11.40
C ARG A 207 5.00 2.73 -12.02
N THR A 208 5.04 2.45 -13.31
CA THR A 208 6.23 2.53 -14.14
C THR A 208 6.35 3.92 -14.75
N LEU A 209 7.58 4.33 -15.04
CA LEU A 209 7.93 5.50 -15.82
C LEU A 209 7.76 5.21 -17.32
N ASP A 210 7.87 3.94 -17.71
CA ASP A 210 7.81 3.47 -19.10
C ASP A 210 8.90 4.10 -19.98
N VAL A 211 10.12 4.20 -19.43
CA VAL A 211 11.29 4.79 -20.08
C VAL A 211 12.43 3.77 -20.19
N PRO A 212 13.32 3.88 -21.19
CA PRO A 212 14.49 3.01 -21.28
C PRO A 212 15.37 3.09 -20.03
N GLY A 213 15.76 1.93 -19.49
CA GLY A 213 16.64 1.80 -18.34
C GLY A 213 15.94 1.82 -16.98
N GLU A 214 14.62 1.90 -16.92
CA GLU A 214 13.85 1.77 -15.67
C GLU A 214 14.05 0.40 -15.00
N GLU A 215 14.34 -0.65 -15.78
CA GLU A 215 14.57 -2.02 -15.31
C GLU A 215 15.92 -2.24 -14.62
N ARG A 216 16.79 -1.22 -14.57
CA ARG A 216 18.13 -1.32 -13.98
C ARG A 216 18.09 -1.54 -12.47
N GLY A 217 19.07 -2.27 -11.94
CA GLY A 217 19.17 -2.60 -10.52
C GLY A 217 19.35 -1.41 -9.57
N GLN A 218 19.73 -0.23 -10.09
CA GLN A 218 19.84 1.02 -9.33
C GLN A 218 18.51 1.77 -9.19
N VAL A 219 17.44 1.30 -9.85
CA VAL A 219 16.11 1.90 -9.77
C VAL A 219 15.30 1.17 -8.69
N HIS A 220 14.81 1.95 -7.73
CA HIS A 220 14.03 1.45 -6.61
C HIS A 220 12.73 2.23 -6.48
N HIS A 221 11.66 1.56 -6.07
CA HIS A 221 10.38 2.21 -5.82
C HIS A 221 10.10 2.43 -4.32
N ARG A 222 11.10 2.20 -3.47
CA ARG A 222 11.03 2.34 -2.01
C ARG A 222 12.40 2.71 -1.45
N LEU A 223 12.39 3.59 -0.45
CA LEU A 223 13.55 3.89 0.37
C LEU A 223 13.48 3.11 1.69
N HIS A 224 14.43 2.20 1.91
CA HIS A 224 14.48 1.38 3.12
C HIS A 224 15.41 1.96 4.19
N ASP A 225 16.67 2.27 3.86
CA ASP A 225 17.65 2.85 4.79
C ASP A 225 18.28 4.10 4.15
N PRO A 226 17.83 5.32 4.52
CA PRO A 226 18.41 6.55 3.99
C PRO A 226 19.92 6.68 4.23
N GLY A 227 20.41 6.16 5.36
CA GLY A 227 21.83 6.21 5.73
C GLY A 227 22.74 5.39 4.82
N ALA A 228 22.20 4.39 4.13
CA ALA A 228 22.95 3.59 3.16
C ALA A 228 23.38 4.40 1.91
N HIS A 229 22.78 5.57 1.71
CA HIS A 229 23.00 6.42 0.53
C HIS A 229 23.79 7.70 0.85
N ALA A 230 24.39 7.79 2.04
CA ALA A 230 25.23 8.91 2.41
C ALA A 230 26.39 9.07 1.41
N GLY A 231 26.60 10.29 0.91
CA GLY A 231 27.65 10.59 -0.06
C GLY A 231 27.37 10.11 -1.50
N GLN A 232 26.21 9.54 -1.80
CA GLN A 232 25.80 9.18 -3.16
C GLN A 232 25.02 10.31 -3.85
N ASP A 233 25.06 10.34 -5.17
CA ASP A 233 24.14 11.14 -6.00
C ASP A 233 22.83 10.37 -6.19
N VAL A 234 21.72 10.95 -5.73
CA VAL A 234 20.42 10.24 -5.68
C VAL A 234 19.35 11.04 -6.40
N LEU A 235 18.69 10.43 -7.39
CA LEU A 235 17.52 11.02 -8.04
C LEU A 235 16.23 10.47 -7.41
N VAL A 236 15.40 11.32 -6.83
CA VAL A 236 14.04 10.99 -6.39
C VAL A 236 13.05 11.51 -7.42
N ILE A 237 12.19 10.64 -7.95
CA ILE A 237 11.18 10.99 -8.94
C ILE A 237 9.80 10.95 -8.30
N GLY A 238 9.08 12.07 -8.32
CA GLY A 238 7.69 12.14 -7.85
C GLY A 238 7.40 13.36 -6.98
N GLY A 239 6.11 13.66 -6.81
CA GLY A 239 5.64 14.80 -6.02
C GLY A 239 4.55 14.45 -5.01
N GLY A 240 4.50 13.18 -4.57
CA GLY A 240 3.66 12.73 -3.47
C GLY A 240 4.36 12.84 -2.12
N ASP A 241 3.63 12.60 -1.02
CA ASP A 241 4.18 12.65 0.34
C ASP A 241 5.37 11.68 0.52
N SER A 242 5.28 10.47 -0.07
CA SER A 242 6.38 9.49 -0.01
C SER A 242 7.65 9.94 -0.74
N ALA A 243 7.52 10.68 -1.85
CA ALA A 243 8.68 11.26 -2.55
C ALA A 243 9.33 12.37 -1.71
N ALA A 244 8.50 13.21 -1.08
CA ALA A 244 8.96 14.26 -0.18
C ALA A 244 9.69 13.69 1.05
N GLU A 245 9.07 12.71 1.75
CA GLU A 245 9.68 12.03 2.90
C GLU A 245 11.01 11.33 2.52
N ALA A 246 11.08 10.73 1.33
CA ALA A 246 12.31 10.08 0.86
C ALA A 246 13.43 11.09 0.60
N ALA A 247 13.14 12.17 -0.14
CA ALA A 247 14.13 13.18 -0.46
C ALA A 247 14.66 13.91 0.79
N ILE A 248 13.77 14.23 1.74
CA ILE A 248 14.15 14.82 3.03
C ILE A 248 15.07 13.86 3.79
N ALA A 249 14.66 12.59 3.94
CA ALA A 249 15.42 11.61 4.72
C ALA A 249 16.80 11.32 4.10
N LEU A 250 16.90 11.26 2.77
CA LEU A 250 18.17 11.07 2.05
C LEU A 250 19.11 12.26 2.23
N ALA A 251 18.59 13.49 2.07
CA ALA A 251 19.39 14.70 2.25
C ALA A 251 19.89 14.82 3.70
N GLU A 252 19.03 14.56 4.68
CA GLU A 252 19.41 14.59 6.11
C GLU A 252 20.38 13.46 6.49
N ALA A 253 20.37 12.36 5.74
CA ALA A 253 21.31 11.25 5.90
C ALA A 253 22.65 11.46 5.17
N GLY A 254 22.83 12.56 4.44
CA GLY A 254 24.11 12.90 3.79
C GLY A 254 24.18 12.64 2.28
N ALA A 255 23.07 12.30 1.61
CA ALA A 255 23.04 12.12 0.16
C ALA A 255 22.96 13.45 -0.60
N ARG A 256 23.45 13.48 -1.85
CA ARG A 256 23.25 14.59 -2.79
C ARG A 256 21.99 14.32 -3.61
N VAL A 257 20.87 14.88 -3.17
CA VAL A 257 19.55 14.51 -3.69
C VAL A 257 19.11 15.49 -4.77
N THR A 258 18.70 14.99 -5.93
CA THR A 258 17.87 15.72 -6.89
C THR A 258 16.45 15.17 -6.83
N LEU A 259 15.44 16.03 -6.61
CA LEU A 259 14.03 15.65 -6.71
C LEU A 259 13.45 16.18 -8.04
N SER A 260 13.06 15.27 -8.93
CA SER A 260 12.36 15.58 -10.18
C SER A 260 10.85 15.43 -10.01
N TYR A 261 10.10 16.44 -10.44
CA TYR A 261 8.66 16.38 -10.44
C TYR A 261 8.03 17.08 -11.65
N ARG A 262 7.16 16.34 -12.36
CA ARG A 262 6.49 16.78 -13.60
C ARG A 262 5.56 17.99 -13.49
N ARG A 263 5.18 18.43 -12.29
CA ARG A 263 4.31 19.61 -12.12
C ARG A 263 5.12 20.77 -11.54
N SER A 264 4.61 21.97 -11.73
CA SER A 264 5.20 23.20 -11.18
C SER A 264 5.05 23.33 -9.67
N THR A 265 4.09 22.64 -9.05
CA THR A 265 3.77 22.80 -7.62
C THR A 265 3.40 21.49 -6.93
N PHE A 266 3.86 21.33 -5.69
CA PHE A 266 3.46 20.23 -4.80
C PHE A 266 2.04 20.47 -4.28
N THR A 267 1.15 19.50 -4.51
CA THR A 267 -0.24 19.54 -4.02
C THR A 267 -0.62 18.33 -3.18
N ARG A 268 0.26 17.32 -3.12
CA ARG A 268 -0.01 16.00 -2.51
C ARG A 268 0.73 15.78 -1.19
N PRO A 269 1.98 16.24 -0.98
CA PRO A 269 2.66 16.10 0.29
C PRO A 269 1.96 16.90 1.39
N LYS A 270 2.19 16.51 2.64
CA LYS A 270 1.76 17.31 3.78
C LYS A 270 2.41 18.70 3.73
N PRO A 271 1.74 19.76 4.25
CA PRO A 271 2.30 21.10 4.28
C PRO A 271 3.68 21.16 4.94
N GLU A 272 3.88 20.42 6.03
CA GLU A 272 5.14 20.39 6.78
C GLU A 272 6.29 19.80 5.96
N ASN A 273 6.01 18.74 5.19
CA ASN A 273 6.99 18.12 4.30
C ASN A 273 7.33 19.05 3.12
N THR A 274 6.33 19.75 2.58
CA THR A 274 6.55 20.72 1.49
C THR A 274 7.43 21.88 1.95
N GLU A 275 7.20 22.40 3.15
CA GLU A 275 8.02 23.46 3.75
C GLU A 275 9.46 22.99 3.99
N ARG A 276 9.63 21.76 4.52
CA ARG A 276 10.95 21.19 4.78
C ARG A 276 11.75 20.95 3.51
N LEU A 277 11.12 20.48 2.43
CA LEU A 277 11.76 20.36 1.11
C LEU A 277 12.32 21.71 0.62
N ARG A 278 11.52 22.78 0.73
CA ARG A 278 11.95 24.12 0.28
C ARG A 278 13.14 24.62 1.08
N LYS A 279 13.09 24.50 2.42
CA LYS A 279 14.19 24.90 3.29
C LYS A 279 15.48 24.15 2.99
N LEU A 280 15.41 22.83 2.80
CA LEU A 280 16.58 22.02 2.44
C LEU A 280 17.13 22.40 1.05
N ALA A 281 16.24 22.71 0.10
CA ALA A 281 16.66 23.13 -1.23
C ALA A 281 17.32 24.51 -1.25
N GLU A 282 16.81 25.45 -0.46
CA GLU A 282 17.42 26.77 -0.27
C GLU A 282 18.78 26.67 0.44
N ALA A 283 18.86 25.84 1.48
CA ALA A 283 20.11 25.60 2.21
C ALA A 283 21.17 24.93 1.34
N GLY A 284 20.80 23.95 0.51
CA GLY A 284 21.72 23.26 -0.40
C GLY A 284 22.18 24.10 -1.60
N ALA A 285 21.47 25.19 -1.92
CA ALA A 285 21.85 26.13 -2.97
C ALA A 285 22.87 27.19 -2.50
N ALA A 286 23.06 27.34 -1.18
CA ALA A 286 24.13 28.15 -0.60
C ALA A 286 25.35 27.24 -0.36
N GLU A 287 26.40 27.38 -1.17
CA GLU A 287 27.56 26.48 -1.28
C GLU A 287 28.31 26.14 0.04
N ASP A 288 29.08 25.05 -0.03
CA ASP A 288 30.01 24.48 0.96
C ASP A 288 29.40 23.77 2.18
N SER A 289 28.46 22.84 1.96
CA SER A 289 28.17 21.82 2.98
C SER A 289 29.28 20.77 3.01
N ASP A 290 30.39 21.14 3.67
CA ASP A 290 31.53 20.28 3.98
C ASP A 290 31.03 18.97 4.64
N GLY A 291 30.88 17.91 3.83
CA GLY A 291 30.42 16.58 4.26
C GLY A 291 28.92 16.42 4.57
N GLY A 292 28.07 17.41 4.31
CA GLY A 292 26.60 17.35 4.52
C GLY A 292 25.82 16.98 3.26
N GLY A 293 24.65 16.36 3.41
CA GLY A 293 23.76 16.07 2.28
C GLY A 293 23.08 17.33 1.75
N SER A 294 22.61 17.28 0.50
CA SER A 294 22.01 18.41 -0.20
C SER A 294 20.73 18.01 -0.93
N LEU A 295 19.89 19.00 -1.26
CA LEU A 295 18.66 18.78 -2.01
C LEU A 295 18.54 19.82 -3.13
N ARG A 296 18.31 19.36 -4.35
CA ARG A 296 17.99 20.18 -5.53
C ARG A 296 16.60 19.81 -6.02
N LEU A 297 15.76 20.79 -6.33
CA LEU A 297 14.44 20.57 -6.92
C LEU A 297 14.46 20.89 -8.42
N ILE A 298 14.00 19.96 -9.25
CA ILE A 298 13.77 20.17 -10.68
C ILE A 298 12.28 19.98 -10.96
N MET A 299 11.56 21.10 -10.98
CA MET A 299 10.11 21.12 -11.25
C MET A 299 9.84 21.09 -12.75
N GLU A 300 8.61 20.74 -13.13
CA GLU A 300 8.17 20.63 -14.52
C GLU A 300 9.11 19.77 -15.38
N SER A 301 9.58 18.67 -14.80
CA SER A 301 10.52 17.73 -15.44
C SER A 301 9.93 16.34 -15.63
N ASN A 302 10.27 15.71 -16.76
CA ASN A 302 9.94 14.31 -17.06
C ASN A 302 11.24 13.55 -17.33
N VAL A 303 11.32 12.31 -16.84
CA VAL A 303 12.43 11.41 -17.15
C VAL A 303 12.25 10.87 -18.56
N GLU A 304 13.34 10.81 -19.32
CA GLU A 304 13.35 10.28 -20.69
C GLU A 304 14.13 8.97 -20.80
N GLU A 305 15.22 8.83 -20.03
CA GLU A 305 16.13 7.68 -20.09
C GLU A 305 16.95 7.58 -18.80
N ILE A 306 17.09 6.37 -18.26
CA ILE A 306 17.94 6.06 -17.11
C ILE A 306 19.17 5.26 -17.57
N ARG A 307 20.36 5.74 -17.25
CA ARG A 307 21.63 5.12 -17.62
C ARG A 307 22.35 4.64 -16.39
N GLU A 308 23.56 4.14 -16.58
CA GLU A 308 24.38 3.60 -15.49
C GLU A 308 24.79 4.71 -14.50
N ASP A 309 25.27 5.85 -14.99
CA ASP A 309 25.80 6.92 -14.13
C ASP A 309 24.95 8.20 -14.13
N ASP A 310 23.97 8.30 -15.03
CA ASP A 310 23.17 9.52 -15.23
C ASP A 310 21.72 9.24 -15.65
N VAL A 311 20.88 10.26 -15.50
CA VAL A 311 19.49 10.27 -15.94
C VAL A 311 19.22 11.49 -16.81
N ARG A 312 18.59 11.25 -17.96
CA ARG A 312 18.14 12.32 -18.86
C ARG A 312 16.73 12.75 -18.52
N LEU A 313 16.56 14.06 -18.37
CA LEU A 313 15.29 14.73 -18.08
C LEU A 313 14.95 15.73 -19.18
N THR A 314 13.69 15.84 -19.54
CA THR A 314 13.15 17.02 -20.22
C THR A 314 12.58 17.97 -19.18
N VAL A 315 13.07 19.20 -19.13
CA VAL A 315 12.60 20.27 -18.23
C VAL A 315 11.87 21.34 -19.04
N ALA A 316 10.70 21.79 -18.57
CA ALA A 316 9.96 22.85 -19.24
C ALA A 316 10.77 24.16 -19.29
N ASP A 317 10.86 24.76 -20.49
CA ASP A 317 11.54 26.03 -20.74
C ASP A 317 10.76 26.87 -21.77
N GLY A 318 9.88 27.75 -21.26
CA GLY A 318 9.21 28.77 -22.06
C GLY A 318 8.36 28.26 -23.24
N GLY A 319 7.94 26.99 -23.24
CA GLY A 319 7.18 26.34 -24.32
C GLY A 319 8.00 25.34 -25.16
N SER A 320 9.32 25.24 -24.94
CA SER A 320 10.18 24.16 -25.44
C SER A 320 10.69 23.30 -24.29
N GLY A 321 11.05 22.04 -24.56
CA GLY A 321 11.66 21.16 -23.55
C GLY A 321 13.17 21.26 -23.62
N ARG A 322 13.82 21.71 -22.54
CA ARG A 322 15.28 21.68 -22.41
C ARG A 322 15.71 20.31 -21.88
N LEU A 323 16.61 19.64 -22.59
CA LEU A 323 17.24 18.42 -22.08
C LEU A 323 18.24 18.77 -20.98
N GLU A 324 18.15 18.07 -19.87
CA GLU A 324 19.08 18.13 -18.75
C GLU A 324 19.57 16.72 -18.41
N THR A 325 20.81 16.61 -17.97
CA THR A 325 21.40 15.35 -17.51
C THR A 325 21.79 15.51 -16.05
N VAL A 326 21.38 14.56 -15.21
CA VAL A 326 21.61 14.56 -13.77
C VAL A 326 22.38 13.29 -13.42
N SER A 327 23.52 13.42 -12.76
CA SER A 327 24.26 12.28 -12.21
C SER A 327 23.40 11.58 -11.15
N ALA A 328 23.35 10.25 -11.19
CA ALA A 328 22.60 9.48 -10.20
C ALA A 328 23.18 8.06 -10.05
N ASP A 329 23.79 7.79 -8.90
CA ASP A 329 24.20 6.44 -8.50
C ASP A 329 22.97 5.55 -8.23
N VAL A 330 21.89 6.17 -7.73
CA VAL A 330 20.66 5.50 -7.32
C VAL A 330 19.44 6.33 -7.71
N VAL A 331 18.38 5.68 -8.19
CA VAL A 331 17.12 6.31 -8.57
C VAL A 331 15.97 5.78 -7.71
N PHE A 332 15.24 6.67 -7.05
CA PHE A 332 14.00 6.34 -6.34
C PHE A 332 12.76 6.81 -7.12
N ALA A 333 12.12 5.90 -7.85
CA ALA A 333 10.88 6.13 -8.58
C ALA A 333 9.65 6.10 -7.64
N MET A 334 9.47 7.20 -6.89
CA MET A 334 8.43 7.41 -5.88
C MET A 334 7.12 7.96 -6.48
N ILE A 335 6.67 7.36 -7.59
CA ILE A 335 5.52 7.83 -8.40
C ILE A 335 4.17 7.21 -8.01
N GLY A 336 4.15 6.47 -6.91
CA GLY A 336 2.99 5.83 -6.34
C GLY A 336 2.70 4.46 -6.97
N ARG A 337 1.52 3.93 -6.67
CA ARG A 337 1.10 2.58 -7.08
C ARG A 337 -0.20 2.61 -7.83
N GLU A 338 -0.46 1.55 -8.55
CA GLU A 338 -1.77 1.23 -9.09
C GLU A 338 -2.58 0.44 -8.05
N ALA A 339 -3.84 0.82 -7.84
CA ALA A 339 -4.75 -0.03 -7.09
C ALA A 339 -4.93 -1.38 -7.81
N PRO A 340 -5.10 -2.49 -7.08
CA PRO A 340 -5.25 -3.84 -7.65
C PRO A 340 -6.65 -4.02 -8.29
N LEU A 341 -6.99 -3.21 -9.29
CA LEU A 341 -8.31 -3.17 -9.89
C LEU A 341 -8.59 -4.36 -10.80
N ASP A 342 -7.56 -4.98 -11.37
CA ASP A 342 -7.72 -6.13 -12.26
C ASP A 342 -8.23 -7.37 -11.54
N PHE A 343 -7.82 -7.60 -10.29
CA PHE A 343 -8.41 -8.63 -9.42
C PHE A 343 -9.94 -8.46 -9.34
N PHE A 344 -10.41 -7.24 -9.07
CA PHE A 344 -11.85 -6.95 -8.96
C PHE A 344 -12.58 -7.08 -10.29
N ARG A 345 -11.94 -6.70 -11.41
CA ARG A 345 -12.48 -6.90 -12.77
C ARG A 345 -12.70 -8.37 -13.07
N ARG A 346 -11.66 -9.20 -12.85
CA ARG A 346 -11.72 -10.65 -13.06
C ARG A 346 -12.75 -11.31 -12.13
N SER A 347 -12.90 -10.80 -10.92
CA SER A 347 -13.87 -11.27 -9.91
C SER A 347 -15.30 -10.72 -10.09
N ARG A 348 -15.57 -9.95 -11.16
CA ARG A 348 -16.89 -9.31 -11.43
C ARG A 348 -17.41 -8.43 -10.27
N ALA A 349 -16.51 -7.87 -9.47
CA ALA A 349 -16.86 -6.90 -8.44
C ALA A 349 -17.05 -5.50 -9.05
N ARG A 350 -18.16 -4.83 -8.69
CA ARG A 350 -18.50 -3.48 -9.18
C ARG A 350 -17.54 -2.45 -8.61
N ARG A 351 -17.09 -1.53 -9.46
CA ARG A 351 -16.21 -0.41 -9.12
C ARG A 351 -17.01 0.88 -8.91
N GLY A 352 -16.48 1.75 -8.05
CA GLY A 352 -17.00 3.04 -7.59
C GLY A 352 -17.53 3.95 -8.66
#